data_AF-A0A973WA83-F1
#
_entry.id   AF-A0A973WA83-F1
#
_cell.length_a   1.000
_cell.length_b   1.000
_cell.length_c   1.000
_cell.angle_alpha   90.00
_cell.angle_beta   90.00
_cell.angle_gamma   90.00
#
_symmetry.space_group_name_H-M   'P 1'
#
loop_
_entity.id
_entity.type
_entity.pdbx_description
1 polymer ?
#
loop_
_entity_poly.entity_id
_entity_poly.type
_entity_poly.pdbx_seq_one_letter_code
_entity_poly.pdbx_strand_id
1 'polypeptide(L)'
;MTVLAMLGGFISLSYEIFLFRTISFATGSSSLAFALTLGAFLVGIAVGARNAANVCDECSPTEAMRHATTGLLWANIFGAAFLPVMAQLAWVGPGVIDIGIVVIYLIARQWGALLPYLSQFGIAADSRTGMQTAILYFANIIGCATGAVLTGFVLANWLGLKSMAVFLLAGGTFCAVMLVAALEVPARERMRHGAIAVGILIAGAIANPVIASRVLENLQSKGTVDHDFAQVVENRSGIITVDTDGVVYGNGMYDGRFNIDLKKTDVNGIIRPYALSLFHPAPRDVLMVGLASGSWAQVVASNPAVKSLTIVEINPGYLELIRQQPEVQSILRNPKVRIIEDDGRRWLNHHPTIGPMWSFEHDLAFPRQRHKSALTGVPRFCKAAPQSRRRVLLQHDRLTSRASHGLHRLSARSQIHQSHGGLRHTNRLELHTMALGSGKLQDRRQARIRPWQRHGPSAGRFVDDPVSARRPDD
;
A
#
# COMPACT_ATOMS: atom_id res chain seq x y z
N MET A 1 -0.47 -0.11 -37.77
CA MET A 1 -0.78 0.57 -36.50
C MET A 1 -1.46 -0.31 -35.44
N THR A 2 -2.47 -1.12 -35.77
CA THR A 2 -3.26 -1.95 -34.80
C THR A 2 -2.44 -2.72 -33.75
N VAL A 3 -1.38 -3.42 -34.16
CA VAL A 3 -0.49 -4.16 -33.23
C VAL A 3 0.23 -3.22 -32.25
N LEU A 4 0.65 -2.04 -32.71
CA LEU A 4 1.31 -1.04 -31.88
C LEU A 4 0.35 -0.35 -30.90
N ALA A 5 -0.95 -0.25 -31.24
CA ALA A 5 -1.98 0.20 -30.31
C ALA A 5 -2.22 -0.85 -29.20
N MET A 6 -2.26 -2.14 -29.55
CA MET A 6 -2.37 -3.23 -28.57
C MET A 6 -1.14 -3.28 -27.64
N LEU A 7 0.07 -3.21 -28.19
CA LEU A 7 1.30 -3.20 -27.38
C LEU A 7 1.43 -1.92 -26.54
N GLY A 8 1.03 -0.77 -27.08
CA GLY A 8 1.00 0.50 -26.35
C GLY A 8 0.01 0.48 -25.18
N GLY A 9 -1.21 -0.01 -25.40
CA GLY A 9 -2.20 -0.19 -24.34
C GLY A 9 -1.74 -1.17 -23.26
N PHE A 10 -1.06 -2.24 -23.65
CA PHE A 10 -0.42 -3.20 -22.73
C PHE A 10 0.63 -2.50 -21.87
N ILE A 11 1.68 -1.92 -22.46
CA ILE A 11 2.78 -1.31 -21.72
C ILE A 11 2.31 -0.11 -20.88
N SER A 12 1.36 0.69 -21.39
CA SER A 12 0.77 1.82 -20.65
C SER A 12 0.10 1.35 -19.36
N LEU A 13 -0.81 0.37 -19.41
CA LEU A 13 -1.50 -0.07 -18.20
C LEU A 13 -0.60 -0.92 -17.27
N SER A 14 0.40 -1.60 -17.83
CA SER A 14 1.45 -2.24 -17.05
C SER A 14 2.32 -1.23 -16.29
N TYR A 15 2.59 -0.04 -16.87
CA TYR A 15 3.18 1.08 -16.14
C TYR A 15 2.27 1.53 -14.99
N GLU A 16 0.95 1.69 -15.18
CA GLU A 16 0.04 2.10 -14.10
C GLU A 16 0.15 1.20 -12.86
N ILE A 17 0.12 -0.13 -13.07
CA ILE A 17 0.25 -1.13 -11.98
C ILE A 17 1.62 -1.05 -11.29
N PHE A 18 2.70 -0.95 -12.06
CA PHE A 18 4.06 -0.86 -11.54
C PHE A 18 4.30 0.44 -10.72
N LEU A 19 3.81 1.56 -11.25
CA LEU A 19 3.87 2.87 -10.60
C LEU A 19 3.03 2.87 -9.32
N PHE A 20 1.80 2.37 -9.37
CA PHE A 20 0.94 2.20 -8.19
C PHE A 20 1.58 1.31 -7.13
N ARG A 21 2.19 0.17 -7.49
CA ARG A 21 2.87 -0.73 -6.55
C ARG A 21 3.98 0.00 -5.77
N THR A 22 4.74 0.88 -6.44
CA THR A 22 5.81 1.67 -5.83
C THR A 22 5.27 2.73 -4.87
N ILE A 23 4.25 3.50 -5.28
CA ILE A 23 3.61 4.52 -4.43
C ILE A 23 2.84 3.88 -3.25
N SER A 24 2.21 2.72 -3.47
CA SER A 24 1.55 1.95 -2.42
C SER A 24 2.55 1.49 -1.35
N PHE A 25 3.73 1.00 -1.73
CA PHE A 25 4.80 0.67 -0.79
C PHE A 25 5.27 1.93 -0.02
N ALA A 26 5.63 3.00 -0.72
CA ALA A 26 6.12 4.25 -0.11
C ALA A 26 5.10 4.94 0.85
N THR A 27 3.81 4.64 0.72
CA THR A 27 2.73 5.17 1.56
C THR A 27 2.20 4.19 2.61
N GLY A 28 2.76 2.98 2.72
CA GLY A 28 2.29 1.96 3.67
C GLY A 28 0.88 1.43 3.34
N SER A 29 0.59 1.23 2.05
CA SER A 29 -0.72 0.82 1.52
C SER A 29 -1.87 1.80 1.83
N SER A 30 -1.60 3.10 1.80
CA SER A 30 -2.63 4.12 2.01
C SER A 30 -3.71 4.06 0.93
N SER A 31 -4.98 4.07 1.33
CA SER A 31 -6.12 4.13 0.39
C SER A 31 -6.11 5.34 -0.57
N LEU A 32 -5.41 6.42 -0.22
CA LEU A 32 -5.23 7.58 -1.10
C LEU A 32 -4.21 7.34 -2.23
N ALA A 33 -3.27 6.41 -2.07
CA ALA A 33 -2.24 6.12 -3.07
C ALA A 33 -2.85 5.69 -4.41
N PHE A 34 -3.87 4.82 -4.37
CA PHE A 34 -4.59 4.39 -5.56
C PHE A 34 -5.30 5.57 -6.25
N ALA A 35 -6.04 6.38 -5.49
CA ALA A 35 -6.79 7.51 -6.03
C ALA A 35 -5.89 8.59 -6.65
N LEU A 36 -4.74 8.88 -6.02
CA LEU A 36 -3.77 9.85 -6.54
C LEU A 36 -3.05 9.32 -7.79
N THR A 37 -2.56 8.07 -7.77
CA THR A 37 -1.90 7.47 -8.94
C THR A 37 -2.86 7.37 -10.12
N LEU A 38 -4.07 6.81 -9.93
CA LEU A 38 -5.09 6.71 -10.99
C LEU A 38 -5.49 8.10 -11.51
N GLY A 39 -5.72 9.06 -10.62
CA GLY A 39 -6.09 10.43 -11.00
C GLY A 39 -5.02 11.10 -11.87
N ALA A 40 -3.75 11.02 -11.45
CA ALA A 40 -2.63 11.57 -12.21
C ALA A 40 -2.39 10.83 -13.54
N PHE A 41 -2.62 9.51 -13.58
CA PHE A 41 -2.50 8.70 -14.78
C PHE A 41 -3.60 9.04 -15.80
N LEU A 42 -4.87 9.14 -15.37
CA LEU A 42 -5.99 9.53 -16.23
C LEU A 42 -5.87 10.97 -16.75
N VAL A 43 -5.50 11.92 -15.88
CA VAL A 43 -5.22 13.31 -16.29
C VAL A 43 -4.04 13.38 -17.26
N GLY A 44 -3.00 12.57 -17.01
CA GLY A 44 -1.87 12.40 -17.92
C GLY A 44 -2.34 11.95 -19.30
N ILE A 45 -3.06 10.83 -19.39
CA ILE A 45 -3.56 10.30 -20.66
C ILE A 45 -4.45 11.32 -21.39
N ALA A 46 -5.38 11.98 -20.69
CA ALA A 46 -6.27 12.98 -21.30
C ALA A 46 -5.52 14.19 -21.85
N VAL A 47 -4.54 14.71 -21.10
CA VAL A 47 -3.67 15.79 -21.58
C VAL A 47 -2.78 15.31 -22.73
N GLY A 48 -2.25 14.09 -22.66
CA GLY A 48 -1.47 13.45 -23.73
C GLY A 48 -2.23 13.40 -25.06
N ALA A 49 -3.43 12.83 -25.01
CA ALA A 49 -4.30 12.72 -26.19
C ALA A 49 -4.67 14.08 -26.78
N ARG A 50 -4.97 15.09 -25.94
CA ARG A 50 -5.25 16.46 -26.41
C ARG A 50 -4.04 17.11 -27.09
N ASN A 51 -2.83 16.97 -26.52
CA ASN A 51 -1.62 17.50 -27.17
C ASN A 51 -1.39 16.83 -28.54
N ALA A 52 -1.64 15.52 -28.65
CA ALA A 52 -1.50 14.80 -29.92
C ALA A 52 -2.52 15.26 -30.98
N ALA A 53 -3.77 15.52 -30.58
CA ALA A 53 -4.78 16.10 -31.48
C ALA A 53 -4.35 17.47 -32.02
N ASN A 54 -3.99 18.42 -31.13
CA ASN A 54 -3.44 19.71 -31.52
C ASN A 54 -2.26 19.59 -32.51
N VAL A 55 -1.31 18.70 -32.25
CA VAL A 55 -0.16 18.49 -33.15
C VAL A 55 -0.57 17.86 -34.50
N CYS A 56 -1.59 16.99 -34.54
CA CYS A 56 -2.15 16.46 -35.79
C CYS A 56 -2.91 17.52 -36.62
N ASP A 57 -3.48 18.53 -35.98
CA ASP A 57 -4.18 19.64 -36.63
C ASP A 57 -3.21 20.75 -37.10
N GLU A 58 -2.17 21.06 -36.30
CA GLU A 58 -1.24 22.18 -36.50
C GLU A 58 -0.01 21.82 -37.36
N CYS A 59 0.41 20.56 -37.42
CA CYS A 59 1.67 20.14 -38.06
C CYS A 59 1.48 19.19 -39.25
N SER A 60 2.50 19.11 -40.12
CA SER A 60 2.49 18.16 -41.24
C SER A 60 2.52 16.70 -40.73
N PRO A 61 1.98 15.72 -41.48
CA PRO A 61 1.93 14.32 -41.04
C PRO A 61 3.29 13.75 -40.62
N THR A 62 4.36 14.08 -41.35
CA THR A 62 5.73 13.67 -41.03
C THR A 62 6.22 14.25 -39.69
N GLU A 63 5.90 15.51 -39.39
CA GLU A 63 6.32 16.15 -38.15
C GLU A 63 5.48 15.69 -36.95
N ALA A 64 4.17 15.52 -37.13
CA ALA A 64 3.33 14.92 -36.11
C ALA A 64 3.76 13.47 -35.76
N MET A 65 4.27 12.69 -36.73
CA MET A 65 4.82 11.35 -36.45
C MET A 65 6.25 11.38 -35.85
N ARG A 66 7.03 12.45 -36.06
CA ARG A 66 8.23 12.77 -35.25
C ARG A 66 7.86 13.12 -33.80
N HIS A 67 6.79 13.88 -33.58
CA HIS A 67 6.27 14.14 -32.23
C HIS A 67 5.77 12.86 -31.54
N ALA A 68 5.09 11.96 -32.26
CA ALA A 68 4.75 10.63 -31.75
C ALA A 68 5.99 9.81 -31.31
N THR A 69 7.04 9.83 -32.14
CA THR A 69 8.30 9.15 -31.88
C THR A 69 9.02 9.72 -30.66
N THR A 70 9.19 11.06 -30.60
CA THR A 70 9.86 11.72 -29.47
C THR A 70 9.06 11.60 -28.17
N GLY A 71 7.73 11.55 -28.24
CA GLY A 71 6.86 11.21 -27.12
C GLY A 71 7.20 9.84 -26.50
N LEU A 72 7.32 8.78 -27.30
CA LEU A 72 7.71 7.45 -26.80
C LEU A 72 9.16 7.43 -26.26
N LEU A 73 10.08 8.21 -26.83
CA LEU A 73 11.43 8.37 -26.25
C LEU A 73 11.36 9.03 -24.86
N TRP A 74 10.54 10.07 -24.69
CA TRP A 74 10.29 10.69 -23.39
C TRP A 74 9.58 9.74 -22.41
N ALA A 75 8.65 8.90 -22.88
CA ALA A 75 8.00 7.87 -22.05
C ALA A 75 9.04 6.93 -21.44
N ASN A 76 9.98 6.46 -22.27
CA ASN A 76 11.09 5.61 -21.85
C ASN A 76 12.05 6.34 -20.90
N ILE A 77 12.38 7.62 -21.15
CA ILE A 77 13.23 8.42 -20.25
C ILE A 77 12.59 8.56 -18.87
N PHE A 78 11.32 8.98 -18.79
CA PHE A 78 10.62 9.12 -17.50
C PHE A 78 10.42 7.76 -16.80
N GLY A 79 10.11 6.71 -17.56
CA GLY A 79 9.99 5.35 -17.03
C GLY A 79 11.30 4.77 -16.49
N ALA A 80 12.42 5.03 -17.17
CA ALA A 80 13.75 4.64 -16.71
C ALA A 80 14.20 5.45 -15.47
N ALA A 81 13.86 6.74 -15.43
CA ALA A 81 14.19 7.64 -14.33
C ALA A 81 13.35 7.43 -13.06
N PHE A 82 12.15 6.82 -13.15
CA PHE A 82 11.22 6.73 -12.03
C PHE A 82 11.81 6.10 -10.76
N LEU A 83 12.33 4.85 -10.81
CA LEU A 83 12.92 4.24 -9.60
C LEU A 83 14.18 4.98 -9.11
N PRO A 84 15.13 5.41 -9.97
CA PRO A 84 16.22 6.30 -9.57
C PRO A 84 15.74 7.56 -8.82
N VAL A 85 14.73 8.27 -9.33
CA VAL A 85 14.17 9.47 -8.69
C VAL A 85 13.54 9.13 -7.33
N MET A 86 12.71 8.09 -7.26
CA MET A 86 12.10 7.66 -6.00
C MET A 86 13.14 7.21 -4.96
N ALA A 87 14.22 6.54 -5.38
CA ALA A 87 15.29 6.08 -4.50
C ALA A 87 16.19 7.22 -3.99
N GLN A 88 16.55 8.16 -4.86
CA GLN A 88 17.51 9.24 -4.56
C GLN A 88 16.87 10.46 -3.91
N LEU A 89 15.54 10.62 -4.00
CA LEU A 89 14.78 11.70 -3.35
C LEU A 89 13.90 11.23 -2.17
N ALA A 90 14.05 9.99 -1.71
CA ALA A 90 13.30 9.46 -0.57
C ALA A 90 13.52 10.24 0.75
N TRP A 91 14.67 10.92 0.89
CA TRP A 91 14.98 11.82 2.01
C TRP A 91 14.09 13.08 2.06
N VAL A 92 13.37 13.41 0.99
CA VAL A 92 12.30 14.43 0.99
C VAL A 92 11.07 13.94 1.79
N GLY A 93 11.08 12.67 2.21
CA GLY A 93 10.05 12.08 3.05
C GLY A 93 8.70 12.03 2.33
N PRO A 94 7.60 12.50 2.93
CA PRO A 94 6.28 12.51 2.29
C PRO A 94 6.26 13.16 0.89
N GLY A 95 7.09 14.18 0.64
CA GLY A 95 7.13 14.87 -0.66
C GLY A 95 7.69 14.03 -1.81
N VAL A 96 8.33 12.88 -1.54
CA VAL A 96 8.71 11.94 -2.61
C VAL A 96 7.47 11.37 -3.32
N ILE A 97 6.33 11.32 -2.63
CA ILE A 97 5.05 10.88 -3.23
C ILE A 97 4.58 11.91 -4.27
N ASP A 98 4.61 13.20 -3.95
CA ASP A 98 4.18 14.26 -4.88
C ASP A 98 5.08 14.30 -6.13
N ILE A 99 6.39 14.13 -5.94
CA ILE A 99 7.35 13.97 -7.05
C ILE A 99 7.01 12.73 -7.89
N GLY A 100 6.76 11.59 -7.25
CA GLY A 100 6.33 10.36 -7.92
C GLY A 100 5.04 10.54 -8.74
N ILE A 101 4.05 11.24 -8.19
CA ILE A 101 2.78 11.57 -8.85
C ILE A 101 3.00 12.48 -10.08
N VAL A 102 3.92 13.45 -10.02
CA VAL A 102 4.30 14.25 -11.19
C VAL A 102 4.97 13.40 -12.27
N VAL A 103 5.88 12.48 -11.91
CA VAL A 103 6.51 11.57 -12.89
C VAL A 103 5.49 10.59 -13.49
N ILE A 104 4.54 10.10 -12.70
CA ILE A 104 3.40 9.28 -13.16
C ILE A 104 2.59 10.03 -14.24
N TYR A 105 2.21 11.28 -13.96
CA TYR A 105 1.54 12.14 -14.93
C TYR A 105 2.37 12.34 -16.21
N LEU A 106 3.69 12.54 -16.10
CA LEU A 106 4.57 12.71 -17.26
C LEU A 106 4.67 11.43 -18.13
N ILE A 107 4.79 10.25 -17.51
CA ILE A 107 4.77 8.94 -18.23
C ILE A 107 3.42 8.75 -18.93
N ALA A 108 2.32 8.95 -18.19
CA ALA A 108 0.96 8.79 -18.70
C ALA A 108 0.64 9.75 -19.85
N ARG A 109 1.14 10.99 -19.80
CA ARG A 109 1.02 11.99 -20.87
C ARG A 109 1.66 11.55 -22.17
N GLN A 110 2.80 10.87 -22.13
CA GLN A 110 3.42 10.37 -23.36
C GLN A 110 2.68 9.15 -23.92
N TRP A 111 2.21 8.23 -23.06
CA TRP A 111 1.43 7.07 -23.51
C TRP A 111 0.05 7.44 -24.06
N GLY A 112 -0.65 8.39 -23.44
CA GLY A 112 -1.96 8.87 -23.93
C GLY A 112 -1.89 9.59 -25.27
N ALA A 113 -0.75 10.18 -25.62
CA ALA A 113 -0.51 10.80 -26.92
C ALA A 113 -0.45 9.77 -28.07
N LEU A 114 -0.11 8.50 -27.78
CA LEU A 114 0.11 7.48 -28.82
C LEU A 114 -1.14 7.18 -29.65
N LEU A 115 -2.31 6.99 -29.03
CA LEU A 115 -3.49 6.50 -29.74
C LEU A 115 -4.04 7.49 -30.81
N PRO A 116 -4.12 8.81 -30.56
CA PRO A 116 -4.47 9.78 -31.61
C PRO A 116 -3.48 9.80 -32.78
N TYR A 117 -2.17 9.72 -32.53
CA TYR A 117 -1.19 9.61 -33.63
C TYR A 117 -1.39 8.31 -34.43
N LEU A 118 -1.60 7.17 -33.77
CA LEU A 118 -1.89 5.90 -34.46
C LEU A 118 -3.22 5.92 -35.23
N SER A 119 -4.17 6.77 -34.81
CA SER A 119 -5.41 7.04 -35.54
C SER A 119 -5.12 7.84 -36.81
N GLN A 120 -4.41 8.97 -36.70
CA GLN A 120 -4.13 9.88 -37.81
C GLN A 120 -3.30 9.22 -38.93
N PHE A 121 -2.35 8.34 -38.59
CA PHE A 121 -1.48 7.68 -39.57
C PHE A 121 -1.89 6.24 -39.91
N GLY A 122 -2.80 5.63 -39.14
CA GLY A 122 -3.20 4.24 -39.30
C GLY A 122 -4.52 4.02 -40.03
N ILE A 123 -5.22 5.11 -40.38
CA ILE A 123 -6.60 5.10 -40.85
C ILE A 123 -6.74 6.01 -42.07
N ALA A 124 -7.36 5.50 -43.14
CA ALA A 124 -7.67 6.31 -44.31
C ALA A 124 -8.94 7.15 -44.07
N ALA A 125 -9.01 8.34 -44.67
CA ALA A 125 -10.22 9.15 -44.74
C ALA A 125 -11.14 8.62 -45.86
N ASP A 126 -11.78 7.47 -45.61
CA ASP A 126 -12.58 6.71 -46.58
C ASP A 126 -13.91 6.22 -45.97
N SER A 127 -14.69 5.46 -46.75
CA SER A 127 -15.94 4.84 -46.27
C SER A 127 -15.79 3.87 -45.08
N ARG A 128 -14.56 3.54 -44.68
CA ARG A 128 -14.21 2.56 -43.63
C ARG A 128 -13.57 3.20 -42.41
N THR A 129 -13.30 4.51 -42.40
CA THR A 129 -12.67 5.24 -41.27
C THR A 129 -13.24 4.80 -39.92
N GLY A 130 -14.56 4.85 -39.73
CA GLY A 130 -15.20 4.49 -38.45
C GLY A 130 -14.95 3.04 -38.01
N MET A 131 -14.89 2.08 -38.95
CA MET A 131 -14.57 0.68 -38.67
C MET A 131 -13.08 0.50 -38.33
N GLN A 132 -12.19 1.18 -39.07
CA GLN A 132 -10.76 1.18 -38.79
C GLN A 132 -10.45 1.80 -37.41
N THR A 133 -11.15 2.88 -37.04
CA THR A 133 -11.07 3.49 -35.70
C THR A 133 -11.55 2.51 -34.63
N ALA A 134 -12.71 1.87 -34.82
CA ALA A 134 -13.24 0.88 -33.87
C ALA A 134 -12.25 -0.28 -33.66
N ILE A 135 -11.63 -0.80 -34.72
CA ILE A 135 -10.61 -1.86 -34.64
C ILE A 135 -9.35 -1.38 -33.89
N LEU A 136 -8.89 -0.14 -34.13
CA LEU A 136 -7.72 0.42 -33.46
C LEU A 136 -7.94 0.60 -31.95
N TYR A 137 -9.10 1.14 -31.56
CA TYR A 137 -9.49 1.30 -30.15
C TYR A 137 -9.72 -0.06 -29.48
N PHE A 138 -10.37 -1.02 -30.16
CA PHE A 138 -10.58 -2.37 -29.64
C PHE A 138 -9.25 -3.11 -29.39
N ALA A 139 -8.28 -2.98 -30.30
CA ALA A 139 -6.94 -3.52 -30.12
C ALA A 139 -6.21 -2.90 -28.91
N ASN A 140 -6.32 -1.57 -28.72
CA ASN A 140 -5.81 -0.91 -27.52
C ASN A 140 -6.49 -1.42 -26.24
N ILE A 141 -7.81 -1.62 -26.24
CA ILE A 141 -8.58 -2.15 -25.10
C ILE A 141 -8.15 -3.58 -24.75
N ILE A 142 -7.95 -4.47 -25.73
CA ILE A 142 -7.37 -5.81 -25.52
C ILE A 142 -5.97 -5.67 -24.92
N GLY A 143 -5.15 -4.76 -25.45
CA GLY A 143 -3.82 -4.43 -24.93
C GLY A 143 -3.86 -4.09 -23.45
N CYS A 144 -4.65 -3.07 -23.07
CA CYS A 144 -4.85 -2.63 -21.70
C CYS A 144 -5.36 -3.77 -20.81
N ALA A 145 -6.43 -4.48 -21.18
CA ALA A 145 -6.98 -5.58 -20.38
C ALA A 145 -5.94 -6.70 -20.15
N THR A 146 -5.17 -7.04 -21.18
CA THR A 146 -4.07 -8.02 -21.09
C THR A 146 -2.94 -7.50 -20.21
N GLY A 147 -2.62 -6.20 -20.28
CA GLY A 147 -1.65 -5.52 -19.42
C GLY A 147 -2.04 -5.59 -17.95
N ALA A 148 -3.30 -5.27 -17.61
CA ALA A 148 -3.82 -5.39 -16.25
C ALA A 148 -3.66 -6.81 -15.69
N VAL A 149 -4.16 -7.80 -16.44
CA VAL A 149 -4.21 -9.19 -15.97
C VAL A 149 -2.80 -9.79 -15.90
N LEU A 150 -1.99 -9.69 -16.97
CA LEU A 150 -0.67 -10.30 -16.97
C LEU A 150 0.29 -9.56 -16.03
N THR A 151 0.30 -8.22 -15.98
CA THR A 151 1.21 -7.51 -15.08
C THR A 151 0.84 -7.68 -13.62
N GLY A 152 -0.45 -7.60 -13.27
CA GLY A 152 -0.92 -7.75 -11.89
C GLY A 152 -0.81 -9.17 -11.34
N PHE A 153 -1.16 -10.19 -12.12
CA PHE A 153 -1.25 -11.58 -11.62
C PHE A 153 -0.08 -12.47 -12.01
N VAL A 154 0.61 -12.21 -13.14
CA VAL A 154 1.70 -13.05 -13.65
C VAL A 154 3.05 -12.37 -13.46
N LEU A 155 3.32 -11.24 -14.11
CA LEU A 155 4.64 -10.61 -14.09
C LEU A 155 5.02 -10.15 -12.69
N ALA A 156 4.12 -9.55 -11.91
CA ALA A 156 4.39 -9.16 -10.52
C ALA A 156 4.62 -10.36 -9.57
N ASN A 157 4.43 -11.60 -10.02
CA ASN A 157 4.81 -12.82 -9.28
C ASN A 157 6.26 -13.28 -9.54
N TRP A 158 6.91 -12.77 -10.59
CA TRP A 158 8.26 -13.19 -11.01
C TRP A 158 9.24 -12.02 -11.17
N LEU A 159 8.74 -10.81 -11.38
CA LEU A 159 9.49 -9.57 -11.56
C LEU A 159 9.24 -8.64 -10.37
N GLY A 160 10.23 -8.49 -9.50
CA GLY A 160 10.28 -7.39 -8.53
C GLY A 160 10.42 -6.03 -9.21
N LEU A 161 10.27 -4.93 -8.47
CA LEU A 161 10.19 -3.56 -9.01
C LEU A 161 11.33 -3.23 -9.99
N LYS A 162 12.58 -3.55 -9.64
CA LYS A 162 13.76 -3.28 -10.47
C LYS A 162 13.68 -4.01 -11.82
N SER A 163 13.30 -5.29 -11.82
CA SER A 163 13.14 -6.10 -13.05
C SER A 163 11.92 -5.67 -13.87
N MET A 164 10.82 -5.28 -13.22
CA MET A 164 9.63 -4.75 -13.88
C MET A 164 9.93 -3.43 -14.61
N ALA A 165 10.70 -2.53 -14.01
CA ALA A 165 11.10 -1.27 -14.65
C ALA A 165 11.88 -1.50 -15.95
N VAL A 166 12.83 -2.45 -15.95
CA VAL A 166 13.61 -2.81 -17.15
C VAL A 166 12.74 -3.51 -18.20
N PHE A 167 11.81 -4.38 -17.80
CA PHE A 167 10.84 -5.01 -18.71
C PHE A 167 9.96 -3.96 -19.42
N LEU A 168 9.41 -3.00 -18.68
CA LEU A 168 8.58 -1.94 -19.24
C LEU A 168 9.38 -0.99 -20.15
N LEU A 169 10.62 -0.67 -19.77
CA LEU A 169 11.54 0.09 -20.60
C LEU A 169 11.87 -0.63 -21.93
N ALA A 170 12.07 -1.94 -21.89
CA ALA A 170 12.27 -2.76 -23.08
C ALA A 170 11.03 -2.79 -23.98
N GLY A 171 9.84 -2.97 -23.40
CA GLY A 171 8.57 -2.95 -24.14
C GLY A 171 8.24 -1.58 -24.75
N GLY A 172 8.48 -0.49 -24.03
CA GLY A 172 8.36 0.88 -24.55
C GLY A 172 9.40 1.19 -25.63
N THR A 173 10.63 0.66 -25.51
CA THR A 173 11.66 0.74 -26.56
C THR A 173 11.25 -0.04 -27.81
N PHE A 174 10.67 -1.24 -27.65
CA PHE A 174 10.14 -2.02 -28.76
C PHE A 174 9.00 -1.26 -29.48
N CYS A 175 8.08 -0.65 -28.75
CA CYS A 175 7.03 0.21 -29.32
C CYS A 175 7.63 1.41 -30.11
N ALA A 176 8.63 2.09 -29.55
CA ALA A 176 9.33 3.19 -30.21
C ALA A 176 10.04 2.74 -31.50
N VAL A 177 10.74 1.59 -31.48
CA VAL A 177 11.40 1.03 -32.66
C VAL A 177 10.40 0.58 -33.72
N MET A 178 9.26 -0.01 -33.34
CA MET A 178 8.16 -0.35 -34.27
C MET A 178 7.55 0.90 -34.93
N LEU A 179 7.34 1.99 -34.17
CA LEU A 179 6.86 3.26 -34.73
C LEU A 179 7.88 3.86 -35.70
N VAL A 180 9.15 3.90 -35.30
CA VAL A 180 10.28 4.39 -36.11
C VAL A 180 10.45 3.56 -37.40
N ALA A 181 10.23 2.24 -37.35
CA ALA A 181 10.25 1.38 -38.53
C ALA A 181 9.15 1.72 -39.55
N ALA A 182 7.99 2.21 -39.08
CA ALA A 182 6.84 2.64 -39.90
C ALA A 182 6.92 4.10 -40.38
N LEU A 183 7.96 4.87 -40.02
CA LEU A 183 8.15 6.23 -40.50
C LEU A 183 8.64 6.27 -41.96
N GLU A 184 7.95 7.04 -42.80
CA GLU A 184 8.40 7.46 -44.14
C GLU A 184 9.43 8.61 -44.05
N VAL A 185 10.54 8.37 -43.35
CA VAL A 185 11.64 9.33 -43.17
C VAL A 185 12.98 8.76 -43.70
N PRO A 186 13.96 9.62 -44.04
CA PRO A 186 15.26 9.16 -44.53
C PRO A 186 15.92 8.14 -43.59
N ALA A 187 16.55 7.11 -44.16
CA ALA A 187 17.11 5.98 -43.39
C ALA A 187 18.07 6.42 -42.26
N ARG A 188 18.84 7.50 -42.47
CA ARG A 188 19.72 8.11 -41.46
C ARG A 188 18.96 8.63 -40.23
N GLU A 189 17.79 9.22 -40.43
CA GLU A 189 16.92 9.71 -39.35
C GLU A 189 16.24 8.53 -38.62
N ARG A 190 15.79 7.52 -39.37
CA ARG A 190 15.26 6.27 -38.81
C ARG A 190 16.28 5.57 -37.92
N MET A 191 17.53 5.44 -38.40
CA MET A 191 18.65 4.90 -37.62
C MET A 191 18.96 5.76 -36.39
N ARG A 192 18.92 7.09 -36.49
CA ARG A 192 19.14 8.00 -35.34
C ARG A 192 18.11 7.75 -34.23
N HIS A 193 16.82 7.71 -34.55
CA HIS A 193 15.78 7.49 -33.53
C HIS A 193 15.84 6.07 -32.95
N GLY A 194 16.10 5.05 -33.76
CA GLY A 194 16.32 3.68 -33.28
C GLY A 194 17.53 3.56 -32.35
N ALA A 195 18.66 4.18 -32.71
CA ALA A 195 19.87 4.20 -31.88
C ALA A 195 19.66 4.96 -30.56
N ILE A 196 18.89 6.05 -30.55
CA ILE A 196 18.53 6.77 -29.32
C ILE A 196 17.62 5.89 -28.44
N ALA A 197 16.61 5.22 -29.01
CA ALA A 197 15.73 4.32 -28.27
C ALA A 197 16.51 3.17 -27.59
N VAL A 198 17.39 2.50 -28.35
CA VAL A 198 18.25 1.43 -27.84
C VAL A 198 19.29 1.96 -26.85
N GLY A 199 19.82 3.16 -27.06
CA GLY A 199 20.74 3.83 -26.12
C GLY A 199 20.08 4.12 -24.77
N ILE A 200 18.83 4.61 -24.77
CA ILE A 200 18.03 4.81 -23.54
C ILE A 200 17.76 3.48 -22.84
N LEU A 201 17.46 2.41 -23.58
CA LEU A 201 17.28 1.06 -23.02
C LEU A 201 18.57 0.55 -22.36
N ILE A 202 19.71 0.62 -23.04
CA ILE A 202 21.01 0.14 -22.51
C ILE A 202 21.41 0.96 -21.28
N ALA A 203 21.34 2.30 -21.37
CA ALA A 203 21.66 3.18 -20.26
C ALA A 203 20.74 2.94 -19.05
N GLY A 204 19.43 2.81 -19.27
CA GLY A 204 18.45 2.54 -18.22
C GLY A 204 18.61 1.14 -17.60
N ALA A 205 18.86 0.11 -18.40
CA ALA A 205 19.06 -1.26 -17.93
C ALA A 205 20.33 -1.42 -17.08
N ILE A 206 21.39 -0.65 -17.36
CA ILE A 206 22.63 -0.63 -16.58
C ILE A 206 22.48 0.27 -15.34
N ALA A 207 21.92 1.48 -15.49
CA ALA A 207 21.88 2.47 -14.43
C ALA A 207 20.79 2.24 -13.38
N ASN A 208 19.61 1.73 -13.77
CA ASN A 208 18.48 1.57 -12.85
C ASN A 208 18.79 0.57 -11.70
N PRO A 209 19.34 -0.64 -11.95
CA PRO A 209 19.71 -1.56 -10.86
C PRO A 209 20.74 -0.99 -9.86
N VAL A 210 21.60 -0.07 -10.32
CA VAL A 210 22.64 0.56 -9.49
C VAL A 210 22.09 1.76 -8.71
N ILE A 211 21.47 2.73 -9.39
CA ILE A 211 21.00 3.99 -8.79
C ILE A 211 19.73 3.77 -7.94
N ALA A 212 18.89 2.80 -8.31
CA ALA A 212 17.72 2.37 -7.54
C ALA A 212 17.96 1.09 -6.71
N SER A 213 19.23 0.73 -6.48
CA SER A 213 19.64 -0.45 -5.70
C SER A 213 18.85 -0.61 -4.39
N ARG A 214 18.79 0.47 -3.60
CA ARG A 214 18.11 0.57 -2.29
C ARG A 214 16.75 1.25 -2.31
N VAL A 215 16.00 1.12 -3.41
CA VAL A 215 14.73 1.85 -3.56
C VAL A 215 13.69 1.50 -2.48
N LEU A 216 13.66 0.26 -1.98
CA LEU A 216 12.70 -0.14 -0.95
C LEU A 216 13.13 0.38 0.44
N GLU A 217 14.41 0.24 0.76
CA GLU A 217 15.03 0.62 2.01
C GLU A 217 14.92 2.14 2.24
N ASN A 218 15.26 2.92 1.22
CA ASN A 218 15.15 4.38 1.23
C ASN A 218 13.68 4.84 1.37
N LEU A 219 12.74 4.22 0.65
CA LEU A 219 11.31 4.57 0.75
C LEU A 219 10.67 4.15 2.08
N GLN A 220 11.10 3.03 2.68
CA GLN A 220 10.64 2.58 4.00
C GLN A 220 11.13 3.51 5.12
N SER A 221 12.43 3.85 5.09
CA SER A 221 13.09 4.73 6.06
C SER A 221 12.75 6.21 5.87
N LYS A 222 12.26 6.60 4.67
CA LYS A 222 12.00 8.00 4.26
C LYS A 222 13.28 8.84 4.33
N GLY A 223 14.37 8.23 3.87
CA GLY A 223 15.75 8.69 4.01
C GLY A 223 16.65 8.04 2.97
N THR A 224 17.96 8.12 3.21
CA THR A 224 18.99 7.38 2.46
C THR A 224 19.74 6.51 3.45
N VAL A 225 19.78 5.18 3.24
CA VAL A 225 20.43 4.24 4.16
C VAL A 225 21.66 3.54 3.57
N ASP A 226 22.55 3.13 4.47
CA ASP A 226 23.84 2.51 4.23
C ASP A 226 23.81 0.96 4.21
N HIS A 227 22.72 0.37 4.69
CA HIS A 227 22.45 -1.06 4.75
C HIS A 227 21.28 -1.48 3.85
N ASP A 228 21.22 -2.76 3.53
CA ASP A 228 20.14 -3.39 2.75
C ASP A 228 19.12 -4.06 3.70
N PHE A 229 17.92 -4.40 3.22
CA PHE A 229 17.03 -5.28 3.99
C PHE A 229 17.65 -6.68 4.18
N ALA A 230 17.43 -7.28 5.35
CA ALA A 230 17.88 -8.64 5.66
C ALA A 230 17.15 -9.69 4.80
N GLN A 231 15.89 -9.43 4.42
CA GLN A 231 15.16 -10.23 3.45
C GLN A 231 14.13 -9.38 2.70
N VAL A 232 13.94 -9.63 1.40
CA VAL A 232 12.89 -9.05 0.56
C VAL A 232 12.19 -10.17 -0.20
N VAL A 233 10.85 -10.17 -0.20
CA VAL A 233 10.02 -11.09 -0.99
C VAL A 233 9.01 -10.28 -1.79
N GLU A 234 9.16 -10.27 -3.11
CA GLU A 234 8.23 -9.60 -4.04
C GLU A 234 7.38 -10.63 -4.79
N ASN A 235 6.05 -10.54 -4.68
CA ASN A 235 5.12 -11.36 -5.45
C ASN A 235 3.81 -10.59 -5.78
N ARG A 236 2.85 -11.26 -6.44
CA ARG A 236 1.58 -10.65 -6.87
C ARG A 236 0.70 -10.11 -5.72
N SER A 237 0.83 -10.65 -4.51
CA SER A 237 0.11 -10.17 -3.31
C SER A 237 0.79 -8.97 -2.64
N GLY A 238 2.05 -8.67 -2.98
CA GLY A 238 2.73 -7.47 -2.50
C GLY A 238 4.25 -7.60 -2.40
N ILE A 239 4.83 -6.68 -1.62
CA ILE A 239 6.23 -6.62 -1.23
C ILE A 239 6.28 -6.86 0.28
N ILE A 240 7.04 -7.86 0.71
CA ILE A 240 7.41 -8.08 2.12
C ILE A 240 8.88 -7.69 2.27
N THR A 241 9.22 -6.93 3.30
CA THR A 241 10.60 -6.63 3.67
C THR A 241 10.86 -6.95 5.14
N VAL A 242 12.10 -7.30 5.46
CA VAL A 242 12.57 -7.54 6.83
C VAL A 242 13.86 -6.76 7.06
N ASP A 243 13.89 -5.92 8.10
CA ASP A 243 15.10 -5.19 8.47
C ASP A 243 16.10 -6.04 9.28
N THR A 244 17.29 -5.49 9.51
CA THR A 244 18.38 -6.14 10.25
C THR A 244 18.07 -6.38 11.73
N ASP A 245 17.04 -5.71 12.27
CA ASP A 245 16.46 -5.94 13.59
C ASP A 245 15.47 -7.14 13.59
N GLY A 246 15.05 -7.62 12.41
CA GLY A 246 14.04 -8.66 12.25
C GLY A 246 12.60 -8.15 12.32
N VAL A 247 12.37 -6.84 12.13
CA VAL A 247 11.02 -6.26 11.96
C VAL A 247 10.53 -6.55 10.56
N VAL A 248 9.27 -6.96 10.45
CA VAL A 248 8.64 -7.43 9.21
C VAL A 248 7.61 -6.40 8.75
N TYR A 249 7.70 -5.99 7.49
CA TYR A 249 6.82 -4.99 6.89
C TYR A 249 6.05 -5.57 5.70
N GLY A 250 4.74 -5.33 5.63
CA GLY A 250 3.87 -5.71 4.52
C GLY A 250 3.47 -4.48 3.70
N ASN A 251 3.95 -4.39 2.45
CA ASN A 251 3.73 -3.26 1.54
C ASN A 251 3.99 -1.89 2.20
N GLY A 252 5.14 -1.77 2.88
CA GLY A 252 5.59 -0.55 3.56
C GLY A 252 5.02 -0.30 4.96
N MET A 253 4.04 -1.11 5.39
CA MET A 253 3.41 -1.01 6.72
C MET A 253 4.08 -1.99 7.70
N TYR A 254 4.11 -1.67 9.00
CA TYR A 254 4.55 -2.61 10.03
C TYR A 254 3.54 -3.76 10.16
N ASP A 255 4.00 -4.99 9.89
CA ASP A 255 3.21 -6.22 9.98
C ASP A 255 3.70 -7.13 11.14
N GLY A 256 4.91 -6.93 11.71
CA GLY A 256 5.34 -7.60 12.94
C GLY A 256 6.85 -7.51 13.22
N ARG A 257 7.37 -8.37 14.10
CA ARG A 257 8.81 -8.67 14.29
C ARG A 257 8.95 -10.15 14.62
N PHE A 258 10.11 -10.75 14.38
CA PHE A 258 10.44 -12.06 14.97
C PHE A 258 10.67 -11.89 16.47
N ASN A 259 9.71 -12.34 17.28
CA ASN A 259 9.86 -12.51 18.73
C ASN A 259 8.76 -13.40 19.32
N ILE A 260 9.15 -14.48 20.01
CA ILE A 260 8.27 -15.32 20.84
C ILE A 260 8.50 -15.17 22.37
N ASP A 261 9.45 -14.35 22.81
CA ASP A 261 9.83 -14.18 24.22
C ASP A 261 9.15 -12.94 24.87
N LEU A 262 8.38 -13.18 25.93
CA LEU A 262 7.73 -12.14 26.76
C LEU A 262 8.72 -11.23 27.49
N LYS A 263 9.94 -11.71 27.78
CA LYS A 263 10.85 -11.07 28.76
C LYS A 263 11.86 -10.12 28.15
N LYS A 264 12.16 -10.25 26.85
CA LYS A 264 13.22 -9.48 26.18
C LYS A 264 12.70 -8.17 25.59
N THR A 265 11.69 -8.25 24.71
CA THR A 265 11.14 -7.05 24.05
C THR A 265 9.71 -7.29 23.54
N ASP A 266 8.70 -6.88 24.32
CA ASP A 266 7.29 -6.97 23.87
C ASP A 266 6.88 -5.82 22.92
N VAL A 267 7.63 -5.65 21.82
CA VAL A 267 7.32 -4.65 20.78
C VAL A 267 6.09 -5.07 19.96
N ASN A 268 5.82 -6.37 19.88
CA ASN A 268 4.74 -6.96 19.07
C ASN A 268 3.39 -7.06 19.79
N GLY A 269 3.32 -6.80 21.11
CA GLY A 269 2.20 -7.22 21.93
C GLY A 269 2.05 -8.76 21.96
N ILE A 270 3.15 -9.51 21.96
CA ILE A 270 3.22 -10.97 22.07
C ILE A 270 2.55 -11.47 23.37
N ILE A 271 2.39 -10.63 24.38
CA ILE A 271 1.54 -10.91 25.55
C ILE A 271 0.08 -11.24 25.18
N ARG A 272 -0.44 -10.74 24.05
CA ARG A 272 -1.83 -10.96 23.61
C ARG A 272 -2.15 -12.44 23.30
N PRO A 273 -1.39 -13.16 22.44
CA PRO A 273 -1.59 -14.60 22.25
C PRO A 273 -1.29 -15.44 23.51
N TYR A 274 -0.35 -15.02 24.37
CA TYR A 274 -0.15 -15.66 25.68
C TYR A 274 -1.36 -15.52 26.62
N ALA A 275 -2.05 -14.38 26.58
CA ALA A 275 -3.24 -14.10 27.38
C ALA A 275 -4.52 -14.83 26.91
N LEU A 276 -4.49 -15.61 25.83
CA LEU A 276 -5.65 -16.32 25.28
C LEU A 276 -6.41 -17.16 26.33
N SER A 277 -5.68 -17.87 27.19
CA SER A 277 -6.28 -18.70 28.26
C SER A 277 -6.89 -17.90 29.42
N LEU A 278 -6.64 -16.58 29.50
CA LEU A 278 -7.31 -15.69 30.46
C LEU A 278 -8.68 -15.24 29.95
N PHE A 279 -8.84 -15.13 28.62
CA PHE A 279 -10.10 -14.71 27.99
C PHE A 279 -11.06 -15.87 27.69
N HIS A 280 -10.54 -17.11 27.69
CA HIS A 280 -11.33 -18.32 27.45
C HIS A 280 -10.81 -19.53 28.26
N PRO A 281 -11.67 -20.29 28.97
CA PRO A 281 -11.22 -21.38 29.85
C PRO A 281 -10.75 -22.63 29.09
N ALA A 282 -11.10 -22.79 27.81
CA ALA A 282 -10.66 -23.91 26.97
C ALA A 282 -10.62 -23.50 25.48
N PRO A 283 -9.62 -22.72 25.03
CA PRO A 283 -9.51 -22.21 23.66
C PRO A 283 -9.09 -23.32 22.68
N ARG A 284 -9.98 -24.29 22.44
CA ARG A 284 -9.67 -25.50 21.65
C ARG A 284 -9.45 -25.21 20.17
N ASP A 285 -10.22 -24.30 19.59
CA ASP A 285 -10.26 -24.06 18.15
C ASP A 285 -10.16 -22.56 17.87
N VAL A 286 -9.13 -22.17 17.11
CA VAL A 286 -8.70 -20.77 16.95
C VAL A 286 -8.58 -20.41 15.46
N LEU A 287 -8.92 -19.16 15.13
CA LEU A 287 -8.70 -18.54 13.82
C LEU A 287 -7.65 -17.43 13.96
N MET A 288 -6.77 -17.32 12.98
CA MET A 288 -5.85 -16.19 12.85
C MET A 288 -5.99 -15.64 11.44
N VAL A 289 -6.21 -14.32 11.34
CA VAL A 289 -6.33 -13.63 10.04
C VAL A 289 -5.09 -12.75 9.88
N GLY A 290 -4.31 -13.05 8.85
CA GLY A 290 -2.90 -12.70 8.78
C GLY A 290 -2.01 -13.68 9.55
N LEU A 291 -0.78 -13.84 9.09
CA LEU A 291 0.28 -14.68 9.66
C LEU A 291 1.52 -13.84 9.99
N ALA A 292 1.88 -12.89 9.12
CA ALA A 292 3.03 -11.99 9.26
C ALA A 292 4.34 -12.72 9.64
N SER A 293 4.98 -12.37 10.78
CA SER A 293 6.20 -13.05 11.26
C SER A 293 5.97 -14.46 11.80
N GLY A 294 4.72 -14.92 11.92
CA GLY A 294 4.38 -16.22 12.49
C GLY A 294 4.53 -16.34 14.01
N SER A 295 5.11 -15.34 14.70
CA SER A 295 5.39 -15.43 16.13
C SER A 295 4.11 -15.59 16.98
N TRP A 296 3.01 -14.91 16.63
CA TRP A 296 1.72 -15.12 17.31
C TRP A 296 1.17 -16.53 17.09
N ALA A 297 1.27 -17.06 15.86
CA ALA A 297 0.87 -18.43 15.54
C ALA A 297 1.70 -19.46 16.31
N GLN A 298 3.00 -19.22 16.48
CA GLN A 298 3.90 -20.08 17.25
C GLN A 298 3.52 -20.13 18.73
N VAL A 299 3.17 -18.99 19.34
CA VAL A 299 2.67 -18.94 20.73
C VAL A 299 1.32 -19.65 20.88
N VAL A 300 0.36 -19.40 19.97
CA VAL A 300 -0.97 -20.02 20.02
C VAL A 300 -0.89 -21.54 19.80
N ALA A 301 -0.12 -22.02 18.83
CA ALA A 301 0.03 -23.45 18.56
C ALA A 301 0.70 -24.20 19.73
N SER A 302 1.63 -23.57 20.43
CA SER A 302 2.28 -24.11 21.63
C SER A 302 1.37 -24.22 22.85
N ASN A 303 0.22 -23.53 22.89
CA ASN A 303 -0.73 -23.60 24.02
C ASN A 303 -1.33 -25.03 24.12
N PRO A 304 -1.21 -25.75 25.25
CA PRO A 304 -1.74 -27.11 25.41
C PRO A 304 -3.26 -27.21 25.28
N ALA A 305 -4.01 -26.14 25.57
CA ALA A 305 -5.47 -26.12 25.46
C ALA A 305 -5.96 -25.97 24.01
N VAL A 306 -5.12 -25.45 23.11
CA VAL A 306 -5.40 -25.33 21.67
C VAL A 306 -5.22 -26.69 21.01
N LYS A 307 -6.27 -27.16 20.33
CA LYS A 307 -6.32 -28.39 19.53
C LYS A 307 -6.21 -28.11 18.04
N SER A 308 -6.84 -27.03 17.55
CA SER A 308 -6.72 -26.59 16.16
C SER A 308 -6.48 -25.08 16.05
N LEU A 309 -5.63 -24.71 15.08
CA LEU A 309 -5.35 -23.33 14.68
C LEU A 309 -5.48 -23.24 13.16
N THR A 310 -6.55 -22.62 12.68
CA THR A 310 -6.67 -22.24 11.26
C THR A 310 -6.09 -20.86 11.07
N ILE A 311 -5.22 -20.68 10.09
CA ILE A 311 -4.61 -19.39 9.74
C ILE A 311 -5.00 -19.06 8.32
N VAL A 312 -5.44 -17.83 8.07
CA VAL A 312 -5.82 -17.35 6.74
C VAL A 312 -4.92 -16.17 6.38
N GLU A 313 -4.05 -16.36 5.40
CA GLU A 313 -3.03 -15.41 4.96
C GLU A 313 -3.19 -15.10 3.46
N ILE A 314 -3.11 -13.83 3.09
CA ILE A 314 -3.33 -13.33 1.73
C ILE A 314 -2.04 -13.28 0.89
N ASN A 315 -0.88 -13.24 1.55
CA ASN A 315 0.44 -13.21 0.91
C ASN A 315 1.26 -14.47 1.25
N PRO A 316 1.42 -15.42 0.30
CA PRO A 316 2.18 -16.65 0.55
C PRO A 316 3.68 -16.42 0.82
N GLY A 317 4.20 -15.23 0.53
CA GLY A 317 5.58 -14.85 0.85
C GLY A 317 5.90 -14.91 2.36
N TYR A 318 4.92 -14.77 3.25
CA TYR A 318 5.14 -14.98 4.68
C TYR A 318 5.48 -16.44 5.02
N LEU A 319 4.99 -17.42 4.25
CA LEU A 319 5.37 -18.82 4.44
C LEU A 319 6.81 -19.07 3.97
N GLU A 320 7.27 -18.36 2.94
CA GLU A 320 8.68 -18.40 2.53
C GLU A 320 9.61 -17.76 3.57
N LEU A 321 9.18 -16.62 4.14
CA LEU A 321 9.85 -15.95 5.25
C LEU A 321 10.01 -16.88 6.46
N ILE A 322 8.91 -17.49 6.91
CA ILE A 322 8.85 -18.33 8.12
C ILE A 322 9.65 -19.63 7.96
N ARG A 323 9.83 -20.18 6.74
CA ARG A 323 10.71 -21.35 6.49
C ARG A 323 12.16 -21.11 6.91
N GLN A 324 12.62 -19.85 6.94
CA GLN A 324 14.02 -19.49 7.17
C GLN A 324 14.29 -19.10 8.64
N GLN A 325 13.25 -19.08 9.50
CA GLN A 325 13.29 -18.43 10.80
C GLN A 325 13.13 -19.45 11.94
N PRO A 326 14.22 -19.85 12.64
CA PRO A 326 14.22 -21.02 13.51
C PRO A 326 13.22 -20.97 14.67
N GLU A 327 12.90 -19.78 15.18
CA GLU A 327 11.95 -19.60 16.28
C GLU A 327 10.48 -19.86 15.91
N VAL A 328 10.11 -19.75 14.63
CA VAL A 328 8.72 -19.82 14.14
C VAL A 328 8.47 -20.90 13.09
N GLN A 329 9.51 -21.40 12.42
CA GLN A 329 9.36 -22.41 11.34
C GLN A 329 8.56 -23.66 11.74
N SER A 330 8.49 -23.99 13.04
CA SER A 330 7.81 -25.20 13.52
C SER A 330 6.31 -25.21 13.22
N ILE A 331 5.67 -24.04 13.10
CA ILE A 331 4.23 -23.95 12.78
C ILE A 331 3.91 -24.55 11.41
N LEU A 332 4.86 -24.54 10.46
CA LEU A 332 4.69 -25.10 9.12
C LEU A 332 4.65 -26.64 9.10
N ARG A 333 4.98 -27.28 10.23
CA ARG A 333 4.95 -28.75 10.41
C ARG A 333 4.12 -29.18 11.63
N ASN A 334 3.46 -28.24 12.30
CA ASN A 334 2.72 -28.52 13.53
C ASN A 334 1.33 -29.10 13.20
N PRO A 335 0.97 -30.32 13.66
CA PRO A 335 -0.28 -30.98 13.27
C PRO A 335 -1.56 -30.28 13.76
N LYS A 336 -1.45 -29.29 14.66
CA LYS A 336 -2.59 -28.42 15.03
C LYS A 336 -2.88 -27.33 13.99
N VAL A 337 -1.91 -26.98 13.15
CA VAL A 337 -1.90 -25.76 12.34
C VAL A 337 -2.30 -26.06 10.91
N ARG A 338 -3.28 -25.31 10.40
CA ARG A 338 -3.72 -25.34 9.01
C ARG A 338 -3.68 -23.93 8.44
N ILE A 339 -2.69 -23.66 7.58
CA ILE A 339 -2.57 -22.38 6.87
C ILE A 339 -3.37 -22.48 5.56
N ILE A 340 -4.09 -21.41 5.23
CA ILE A 340 -4.94 -21.28 4.04
C ILE A 340 -4.56 -19.97 3.34
N GLU A 341 -4.24 -20.07 2.05
CA GLU A 341 -3.89 -18.90 1.22
C GLU A 341 -5.18 -18.23 0.69
N ASP A 342 -5.67 -17.20 1.41
CA ASP A 342 -6.91 -16.48 1.07
C ASP A 342 -6.96 -15.05 1.64
N ASP A 343 -7.77 -14.16 1.03
CA ASP A 343 -8.28 -12.95 1.68
C ASP A 343 -9.18 -13.37 2.84
N GLY A 344 -8.80 -13.04 4.08
CA GLY A 344 -9.54 -13.42 5.29
C GLY A 344 -11.02 -13.06 5.24
N ARG A 345 -11.37 -11.96 4.57
CA ARG A 345 -12.75 -11.53 4.36
C ARG A 345 -13.47 -12.38 3.31
N ARG A 346 -12.85 -12.72 2.17
CA ARG A 346 -13.40 -13.69 1.20
C ARG A 346 -13.63 -15.04 1.87
N TRP A 347 -12.64 -15.53 2.62
CA TRP A 347 -12.72 -16.79 3.35
C TRP A 347 -13.88 -16.81 4.36
N LEU A 348 -14.01 -15.78 5.20
CA LEU A 348 -15.11 -15.65 6.16
C LEU A 348 -16.49 -15.60 5.48
N ASN A 349 -16.62 -14.93 4.33
CA ASN A 349 -17.88 -14.90 3.57
C ASN A 349 -18.28 -16.29 3.05
N HIS A 350 -17.31 -17.15 2.71
CA HIS A 350 -17.57 -18.53 2.28
C HIS A 350 -17.82 -19.51 3.45
N HIS A 351 -17.52 -19.13 4.69
CA HIS A 351 -17.69 -19.98 5.88
C HIS A 351 -18.59 -19.33 6.96
N PRO A 352 -19.83 -18.93 6.64
CA PRO A 352 -20.71 -18.19 7.56
C PRO A 352 -21.19 -18.99 8.77
N THR A 353 -21.01 -20.31 8.75
CA THR A 353 -21.41 -21.27 9.80
C THR A 353 -20.30 -21.58 10.81
N ILE A 354 -19.12 -20.93 10.71
CA ILE A 354 -18.08 -21.04 11.74
C ILE A 354 -18.66 -20.64 13.10
N GLY A 355 -18.44 -21.51 14.09
CA GLY A 355 -18.89 -21.30 15.47
C GLY A 355 -18.15 -20.17 16.18
N PRO A 356 -18.27 -20.05 17.51
CA PRO A 356 -17.53 -19.05 18.29
C PRO A 356 -16.03 -19.37 18.29
N MET A 357 -15.35 -18.90 17.24
CA MET A 357 -13.93 -19.11 16.98
C MET A 357 -13.21 -17.79 17.22
N TRP A 358 -12.17 -17.82 18.06
CA TRP A 358 -11.40 -16.63 18.37
C TRP A 358 -10.61 -16.21 17.15
N SER A 359 -10.96 -15.07 16.55
CA SER A 359 -10.15 -14.44 15.51
C SER A 359 -9.20 -13.42 16.14
N PHE A 360 -7.90 -13.67 16.01
CA PHE A 360 -6.89 -12.62 16.14
C PHE A 360 -6.80 -11.86 14.83
N GLU A 361 -6.96 -10.54 14.89
CA GLU A 361 -6.61 -9.61 13.80
C GLU A 361 -5.35 -8.85 14.25
N HIS A 362 -4.29 -8.96 13.46
CA HIS A 362 -3.03 -8.27 13.72
C HIS A 362 -3.21 -6.79 13.31
N ASP A 363 -3.64 -5.92 14.23
CA ASP A 363 -3.96 -4.53 13.89
C ASP A 363 -2.68 -3.75 13.59
N LEU A 364 -2.60 -3.30 12.34
CA LEU A 364 -1.38 -2.77 11.77
C LEU A 364 -1.22 -1.29 12.13
N ALA A 365 0.01 -0.94 12.48
CA ALA A 365 0.45 0.36 13.00
C ALA A 365 0.06 0.71 14.45
N PHE A 366 1.10 1.02 15.24
CA PHE A 366 1.04 1.93 16.39
C PHE A 366 0.58 3.36 15.95
N PRO A 367 0.11 4.25 16.85
CA PRO A 367 -1.17 4.95 16.68
C PRO A 367 -1.30 6.08 15.64
N ARG A 368 -0.37 6.27 14.70
CA ARG A 368 -0.33 7.44 13.81
C ARG A 368 -0.93 7.27 12.40
N GLN A 369 -1.18 6.05 11.89
CA GLN A 369 -1.67 5.85 10.50
C GLN A 369 -2.73 4.73 10.36
N ARG A 370 -4.01 5.05 10.65
CA ARG A 370 -5.15 4.11 10.56
C ARG A 370 -5.75 3.99 9.14
N HIS A 371 -5.06 3.34 8.18
CA HIS A 371 -5.55 3.31 6.78
C HIS A 371 -5.54 1.97 6.01
N LYS A 372 -5.52 0.79 6.65
CA LYS A 372 -6.03 -0.43 5.97
C LYS A 372 -7.57 -0.41 5.95
N SER A 373 -8.14 -0.07 4.79
CA SER A 373 -9.57 0.31 4.64
C SER A 373 -10.55 -0.87 4.42
N ALA A 374 -10.07 -2.10 4.22
CA ALA A 374 -10.91 -3.22 3.78
C ALA A 374 -11.50 -4.10 4.90
N LEU A 375 -10.82 -4.21 6.04
CA LEU A 375 -11.23 -5.03 7.20
C LEU A 375 -11.78 -4.20 8.36
N THR A 376 -11.25 -2.99 8.56
CA THR A 376 -11.69 -2.00 9.57
C THR A 376 -13.15 -1.52 9.40
N GLY A 377 -13.87 -2.01 8.38
CA GLY A 377 -15.31 -1.88 8.20
C GLY A 377 -16.13 -2.68 9.23
N VAL A 378 -16.16 -2.16 10.47
CA VAL A 378 -16.87 -2.70 11.66
C VAL A 378 -18.23 -3.37 11.38
N PRO A 379 -19.14 -2.86 10.50
CA PRO A 379 -20.47 -3.44 10.34
C PRO A 379 -20.54 -4.91 9.85
N ARG A 380 -19.50 -5.47 9.21
CA ARG A 380 -19.59 -6.80 8.56
C ARG A 380 -19.10 -7.99 9.38
N PHE A 381 -18.06 -7.84 10.21
CA PHE A 381 -17.67 -8.90 11.18
C PHE A 381 -18.82 -9.27 12.13
N CYS A 382 -19.77 -8.35 12.36
CA CYS A 382 -20.97 -8.57 13.15
C CYS A 382 -22.12 -9.32 12.45
N LYS A 383 -21.92 -9.97 11.28
CA LYS A 383 -22.98 -10.74 10.59
C LYS A 383 -22.84 -12.26 10.59
N ALA A 384 -21.69 -12.83 10.99
CA ALA A 384 -21.59 -14.26 11.29
C ALA A 384 -21.95 -14.54 12.77
N ALA A 385 -22.59 -15.69 13.01
CA ALA A 385 -23.03 -16.24 14.31
C ALA A 385 -23.99 -15.36 15.19
N PRO A 386 -24.89 -15.97 16.01
CA PRO A 386 -25.77 -15.24 16.93
C PRO A 386 -25.04 -14.41 18.00
N GLN A 387 -25.74 -13.41 18.55
CA GLN A 387 -25.18 -12.41 19.47
C GLN A 387 -24.57 -12.99 20.76
N SER A 388 -25.04 -14.15 21.25
CA SER A 388 -24.72 -14.67 22.58
C SER A 388 -23.32 -15.30 22.74
N ARG A 389 -22.51 -15.42 21.67
CA ARG A 389 -21.20 -16.12 21.72
C ARG A 389 -20.04 -15.41 21.01
N ARG A 390 -20.15 -14.11 20.74
CA ARG A 390 -19.10 -13.34 20.03
C ARG A 390 -18.01 -12.84 20.97
N ARG A 391 -16.74 -13.18 20.69
CA ARG A 391 -15.56 -12.50 21.23
C ARG A 391 -14.46 -12.46 20.16
N VAL A 392 -14.13 -11.26 19.71
CA VAL A 392 -13.02 -10.98 18.77
C VAL A 392 -11.94 -10.27 19.57
N LEU A 393 -10.68 -10.71 19.48
CA LEU A 393 -9.57 -9.99 20.11
C LEU A 393 -8.93 -9.05 19.08
N LEU A 394 -9.57 -7.90 18.86
CA LEU A 394 -8.96 -6.80 18.13
C LEU A 394 -7.89 -6.16 19.02
N GLN A 395 -6.71 -5.88 18.46
CA GLN A 395 -5.81 -4.90 19.06
C GLN A 395 -6.49 -3.53 19.02
N HIS A 396 -6.49 -2.82 20.16
CA HIS A 396 -7.20 -1.55 20.28
C HIS A 396 -6.54 -0.67 21.34
N ASP A 397 -5.55 0.12 20.93
CA ASP A 397 -4.79 0.99 21.82
C ASP A 397 -5.67 2.13 22.36
N ARG A 398 -6.16 1.94 23.60
CA ARG A 398 -6.81 2.95 24.44
C ARG A 398 -6.14 3.05 25.80
N LEU A 399 -4.87 3.45 25.82
CA LEU A 399 -4.20 3.93 27.02
C LEU A 399 -3.73 5.39 26.80
N THR A 400 -3.77 6.17 27.89
CA THR A 400 -3.28 7.55 28.04
C THR A 400 -3.78 8.64 27.06
N SER A 401 -5.07 8.99 27.11
CA SER A 401 -5.60 10.30 26.64
C SER A 401 -6.25 11.17 27.74
N ARG A 402 -5.93 10.91 29.02
CA ARG A 402 -6.41 11.67 30.19
C ARG A 402 -5.27 12.29 31.03
N ALA A 403 -4.34 12.99 30.37
CA ALA A 403 -3.23 13.69 31.05
C ALA A 403 -2.68 14.94 30.31
N SER A 404 -3.45 15.55 29.40
CA SER A 404 -2.96 16.67 28.55
C SER A 404 -4.00 17.73 28.18
N HIS A 405 -5.03 17.92 29.01
CA HIS A 405 -5.97 19.05 28.91
C HIS A 405 -5.90 19.89 30.19
N GLY A 406 -4.82 20.66 30.32
CA GLY A 406 -4.54 21.45 31.52
C GLY A 406 -3.27 22.29 31.52
N LEU A 407 -2.66 22.59 30.36
CA LEU A 407 -1.41 23.37 30.26
C LEU A 407 -1.27 24.09 28.89
N HIS A 408 -2.31 24.83 28.48
CA HIS A 408 -2.26 25.74 27.31
C HIS A 408 -2.78 27.15 27.65
N ARG A 409 -2.11 27.79 28.61
CA ARG A 409 -2.00 29.26 28.74
C ARG A 409 -0.59 29.56 29.22
N LEU A 410 -0.04 30.71 28.80
CA LEU A 410 1.40 31.04 28.83
C LEU A 410 2.20 30.16 27.82
N SER A 411 3.04 30.70 26.94
CA SER A 411 3.26 32.11 26.59
C SER A 411 3.52 32.27 25.08
N ALA A 412 3.30 33.48 24.55
CA ALA A 412 3.63 33.83 23.17
C ALA A 412 4.24 35.23 23.13
N ARG A 413 5.58 35.31 23.17
CA ARG A 413 6.42 36.49 22.86
C ARG A 413 7.90 36.19 23.17
N SER A 414 8.76 36.19 22.13
CA SER A 414 10.05 36.94 22.06
C SER A 414 10.98 36.39 20.97
N GLN A 415 11.48 37.27 20.11
CA GLN A 415 12.82 37.34 19.46
C GLN A 415 13.56 36.03 19.06
N ILE A 416 14.13 35.84 17.86
CA ILE A 416 14.88 36.74 16.94
C ILE A 416 16.19 37.30 17.53
N HIS A 417 17.26 36.48 17.49
CA HIS A 417 18.60 36.79 16.94
C HIS A 417 19.46 35.49 16.93
N GLN A 418 20.29 35.22 15.92
CA GLN A 418 21.77 35.42 15.87
C GLN A 418 22.57 35.02 17.13
N SER A 419 23.78 34.43 17.07
CA SER A 419 24.52 33.77 15.96
C SER A 419 25.88 33.23 16.45
N HIS A 420 26.36 32.12 15.85
CA HIS A 420 27.77 31.66 15.80
C HIS A 420 28.47 31.21 17.12
N GLY A 421 29.49 30.34 16.94
CA GLY A 421 30.43 29.89 17.97
C GLY A 421 29.93 28.74 18.86
N GLY A 422 30.74 27.73 19.22
CA GLY A 422 32.08 27.41 18.74
C GLY A 422 32.80 26.36 19.59
N LEU A 423 33.14 25.21 18.98
CA LEU A 423 34.22 24.26 19.34
C LEU A 423 34.45 23.81 20.81
N ARG A 424 34.37 22.47 20.97
CA ARG A 424 35.31 21.58 21.70
C ARG A 424 35.20 21.28 23.21
N HIS A 425 35.14 19.96 23.43
CA HIS A 425 35.91 19.12 24.37
C HIS A 425 35.33 18.65 25.73
N THR A 426 35.34 17.31 25.83
CA THR A 426 35.63 16.44 26.99
C THR A 426 34.66 16.34 28.18
N ASN A 427 34.30 15.07 28.47
CA ASN A 427 34.33 14.36 29.76
C ASN A 427 33.83 15.10 31.02
N ARG A 428 33.02 14.46 31.90
CA ARG A 428 33.16 13.07 32.37
C ARG A 428 31.82 12.50 32.88
N LEU A 429 31.82 11.23 33.29
CA LEU A 429 30.74 10.64 34.09
C LEU A 429 30.61 11.37 35.43
N GLU A 430 29.40 11.38 36.00
CA GLU A 430 29.21 10.83 37.35
C GLU A 430 27.79 10.30 37.56
N LEU A 431 27.63 9.33 38.47
CA LEU A 431 26.32 8.80 38.88
C LEU A 431 25.83 9.53 40.13
N HIS A 432 24.52 9.71 40.27
CA HIS A 432 23.93 9.86 41.60
C HIS A 432 22.61 9.12 41.74
N THR A 433 22.68 7.96 42.41
CA THR A 433 21.53 7.37 43.10
C THR A 433 21.19 8.20 44.34
N MET A 434 19.90 8.44 44.57
CA MET A 434 19.37 8.69 45.91
C MET A 434 17.93 8.17 46.00
N ALA A 435 17.52 7.79 47.21
CA ALA A 435 16.26 7.11 47.46
C ALA A 435 15.68 7.52 48.83
N LEU A 436 14.41 7.14 49.05
CA LEU A 436 13.64 7.26 50.29
C LEU A 436 13.22 8.69 50.68
N GLY A 437 12.05 8.78 51.31
CA GLY A 437 11.39 10.05 51.66
C GLY A 437 9.93 9.84 52.02
N SER A 438 9.65 9.13 53.11
CA SER A 438 8.27 8.90 53.59
C SER A 438 7.79 10.05 54.48
N GLY A 439 6.52 10.44 54.33
CA GLY A 439 5.88 11.52 55.09
C GLY A 439 4.40 11.20 55.37
N LYS A 440 3.84 11.70 56.48
CA LYS A 440 2.60 11.21 57.08
C LYS A 440 1.75 12.34 57.69
N LEU A 441 0.43 12.09 57.75
CA LEU A 441 -0.56 12.61 58.73
C LEU A 441 -1.15 14.04 58.61
N GLN A 442 -2.49 14.08 58.81
CA GLN A 442 -3.30 15.05 59.59
C GLN A 442 -3.54 16.48 59.05
N ASP A 443 -4.65 17.19 59.36
CA ASP A 443 -6.01 16.86 59.87
C ASP A 443 -6.95 18.09 59.67
N ARG A 444 -8.22 17.97 60.08
CA ARG A 444 -9.34 18.97 60.22
C ARG A 444 -10.37 18.88 59.07
N ARG A 445 -11.65 18.50 59.29
CA ARG A 445 -12.75 19.11 60.10
C ARG A 445 -13.22 20.46 59.51
N GLN A 446 -14.50 20.78 59.28
CA GLN A 446 -15.84 20.25 59.69
C GLN A 446 -16.89 20.67 58.60
N ALA A 447 -18.23 20.46 58.59
CA ALA A 447 -19.26 19.77 59.41
C ALA A 447 -20.64 19.70 58.67
N ARG A 448 -21.56 18.81 59.09
CA ARG A 448 -23.07 18.81 59.00
C ARG A 448 -23.73 18.94 57.59
N ILE A 449 -24.81 18.29 57.13
CA ILE A 449 -25.85 17.28 57.54
C ILE A 449 -27.30 17.81 57.32
N ARG A 450 -27.93 17.38 56.19
CA ARG A 450 -29.38 17.01 55.93
C ARG A 450 -30.54 18.02 56.27
N PRO A 451 -31.84 17.79 55.93
CA PRO A 451 -32.52 16.72 55.14
C PRO A 451 -33.55 17.18 54.03
N TRP A 452 -34.21 16.17 53.43
CA TRP A 452 -35.35 16.10 52.47
C TRP A 452 -36.62 16.97 52.66
N GLN A 453 -37.34 17.23 51.53
CA GLN A 453 -38.75 16.82 51.19
C GLN A 453 -39.03 17.11 49.68
N ARG A 454 -39.49 16.17 48.82
CA ARG A 454 -40.87 15.67 48.50
C ARG A 454 -41.86 16.67 47.87
N HIS A 455 -42.30 16.45 46.62
CA HIS A 455 -43.71 16.51 46.14
C HIS A 455 -43.87 16.06 44.65
N GLY A 456 -45.12 15.81 44.22
CA GLY A 456 -45.64 15.42 42.88
C GLY A 456 -47.13 15.01 43.03
N PRO A 457 -47.87 14.44 42.04
CA PRO A 457 -47.61 14.25 40.59
C PRO A 457 -48.81 14.62 39.65
N SER A 458 -48.66 14.47 38.32
CA SER A 458 -49.77 14.41 37.31
C SER A 458 -49.25 13.81 35.98
N ALA A 459 -49.71 12.66 35.48
CA ALA A 459 -50.91 12.43 34.62
C ALA A 459 -50.89 13.28 33.32
N GLY A 460 -51.00 12.79 32.07
CA GLY A 460 -51.26 11.50 31.38
C GLY A 460 -51.16 11.79 29.85
N ARG A 461 -51.49 10.97 28.84
CA ARG A 461 -52.05 9.59 28.68
C ARG A 461 -51.46 8.97 27.38
N PHE A 462 -51.63 7.66 27.18
CA PHE A 462 -51.57 6.99 25.87
C PHE A 462 -52.84 7.26 25.03
N VAL A 463 -52.71 7.23 23.70
CA VAL A 463 -53.75 6.85 22.71
C VAL A 463 -53.05 6.16 21.52
N ASP A 464 -53.56 5.01 21.07
CA ASP A 464 -53.11 4.24 19.91
C ASP A 464 -54.10 4.40 18.71
N ASP A 465 -54.03 3.49 17.73
CA ASP A 465 -55.04 3.17 16.69
C ASP A 465 -55.23 4.11 15.47
N PRO A 466 -55.79 3.61 14.32
CA PRO A 466 -55.98 2.21 13.89
C PRO A 466 -55.58 1.92 12.42
N VAL A 467 -55.79 0.67 11.98
CA VAL A 467 -55.61 0.17 10.60
C VAL A 467 -56.91 0.16 9.78
N SER A 468 -56.89 0.59 8.51
CA SER A 468 -57.72 0.17 7.35
C SER A 468 -57.55 1.16 6.17
N ALA A 469 -57.90 0.93 4.90
CA ALA A 469 -58.55 -0.19 4.19
C ALA A 469 -57.84 -0.50 2.82
N ARG A 470 -58.54 -1.05 1.81
CA ARG A 470 -57.96 -1.57 0.55
C ARG A 470 -58.51 -0.88 -0.73
N ARG A 471 -57.63 -0.65 -1.72
CA ARG A 471 -57.86 -0.70 -3.21
C ARG A 471 -58.96 0.24 -3.80
N PRO A 472 -59.17 0.29 -5.16
CA PRO A 472 -58.44 -0.36 -6.26
C PRO A 472 -57.82 0.59 -7.33
N ASP A 473 -57.01 -0.05 -8.19
CA ASP A 473 -56.86 0.08 -9.66
C ASP A 473 -56.88 1.46 -10.37
N ASP A 474 -55.74 1.82 -10.97
CA ASP A 474 -55.54 1.93 -12.44
C ASP A 474 -54.06 1.62 -12.77
#